data_AF-A0A0H4B337-F1
#
_entry.id   AF-A0A0H4B337-F1
#
_cell.length_a   1.000
_cell.length_b   1.000
_cell.length_c   1.000
_cell.angle_alpha   90.00
_cell.angle_beta   90.00
_cell.angle_gamma   90.00
#
_symmetry.space_group_name_H-M   'P 1'
#
loop_
_entity.id
_entity.type
_entity.pdbx_description
1 polymer ?
#
loop_
_entity_poly.entity_id
_entity_poly.type
_entity_poly.pdbx_seq_one_letter_code
_entity_poly.pdbx_strand_id
1 'polypeptide(L)'
;RYPTASEYRYFAGKQMNIVRLPILWERMQPKAQGPLDQAQLALLKQAVANAKAANQYLIIDVHNYAKYYGQKIGSKRVPVRTFTDLWRRLAIAFKSDNAVIFGLMNEPYDISPEGWAAAAQASIDSIRATGATNLILVPGALWSGAHSWYSTVAGQSNAVALANIRDPLNRYAIEVHQYLDTDSSGTSAGCVSRTIGAERLRSFTGWLRAQGKRGFLGEFGTANNATCTAALDGMLGYLETNHDVWIGWTFWAAG
;
A
#
# COMPACT_ATOMS: atom_id res chain seq x y z
N ARG A 1 -6.34 11.31 -14.59
CA ARG A 1 -5.68 10.87 -15.84
C ARG A 1 -4.73 9.73 -15.50
N TYR A 2 -4.44 8.80 -16.42
CA TYR A 2 -3.32 7.88 -16.22
C TYR A 2 -2.00 8.59 -16.57
N PRO A 3 -0.86 8.21 -15.96
CA PRO A 3 0.44 8.80 -16.30
C PRO A 3 0.87 8.47 -17.73
N THR A 4 1.53 9.42 -18.37
CA THR A 4 2.12 9.27 -19.70
C THR A 4 3.41 8.46 -19.64
N ALA A 5 3.83 7.84 -20.75
CA ALA A 5 5.09 7.08 -20.81
C ALA A 5 6.34 7.94 -20.45
N SER A 6 6.29 9.26 -20.70
CA SER A 6 7.35 10.19 -20.30
C SER A 6 7.48 10.36 -18.79
N GLU A 7 6.39 10.27 -18.03
CA GLU A 7 6.42 10.36 -16.57
C GLU A 7 7.20 9.17 -15.97
N TYR A 8 6.97 7.95 -16.46
CA TYR A 8 7.76 6.77 -16.07
C TYR A 8 9.25 6.93 -16.38
N ARG A 9 9.59 7.37 -17.60
CA ARG A 9 10.99 7.61 -18.02
C ARG A 9 11.67 8.70 -17.19
N TYR A 10 10.93 9.75 -16.82
CA TYR A 10 11.45 10.82 -15.97
C TYR A 10 11.93 10.26 -14.62
N PHE A 11 11.09 9.49 -13.93
CA PHE A 11 11.45 8.91 -12.63
C PHE A 11 12.51 7.81 -12.74
N ALA A 12 12.51 7.01 -13.82
CA ALA A 12 13.60 6.09 -14.10
C ALA A 12 14.94 6.82 -14.29
N GLY A 13 14.94 7.99 -14.95
CA GLY A 13 16.11 8.87 -15.04
C GLY A 13 16.58 9.47 -13.71
N LYS A 14 15.74 9.43 -12.67
CA LYS A 14 16.07 9.74 -11.27
C LYS A 14 16.41 8.49 -10.45
N GLN A 15 16.66 7.36 -11.12
CA GLN A 15 17.00 6.06 -10.53
C GLN A 15 15.88 5.41 -9.71
N MET A 16 14.64 5.88 -9.83
CA MET A 16 13.49 5.24 -9.21
C MET A 16 13.02 4.05 -10.06
N ASN A 17 12.91 2.87 -9.43
CA ASN A 17 12.57 1.61 -10.08
C ASN A 17 11.14 1.11 -9.76
N ILE A 18 10.30 1.92 -9.12
CA ILE A 18 8.96 1.53 -8.71
C ILE A 18 7.99 2.72 -8.81
N VAL A 19 6.78 2.45 -9.28
CA VAL A 19 5.67 3.41 -9.33
C VAL A 19 4.47 2.82 -8.59
N ARG A 20 3.93 3.55 -7.62
CA ARG A 20 2.62 3.25 -7.02
C ARG A 20 1.56 3.98 -7.82
N LEU A 21 0.59 3.23 -8.36
CA LEU A 21 -0.47 3.78 -9.20
C LEU A 21 -1.83 3.62 -8.50
N PRO A 22 -2.34 4.71 -7.89
CA PRO A 22 -3.70 4.74 -7.36
C PRO A 22 -4.74 4.50 -8.45
N ILE A 23 -5.64 3.54 -8.21
CA ILE A 23 -6.85 3.30 -9.01
C ILE A 23 -8.08 3.33 -8.11
N LEU A 24 -9.22 3.75 -8.66
CA LEU A 24 -10.51 3.65 -7.95
C LEU A 24 -11.17 2.31 -8.25
N TRP A 25 -11.58 1.61 -7.20
CA TRP A 25 -12.35 0.37 -7.27
C TRP A 25 -13.62 0.56 -8.11
N GLU A 26 -14.38 1.62 -7.87
CA GLU A 26 -15.63 1.92 -8.58
C GLU A 26 -15.45 2.13 -10.08
N ARG A 27 -14.26 2.58 -10.50
CA ARG A 27 -13.92 2.68 -11.93
C ARG A 27 -13.51 1.32 -12.47
N MET A 28 -12.64 0.61 -11.76
CA MET A 28 -12.08 -0.67 -12.19
C MET A 28 -13.13 -1.80 -12.24
N GLN A 29 -14.07 -1.82 -11.29
CA GLN A 29 -15.15 -2.78 -11.21
C GLN A 29 -16.44 -2.03 -10.82
N PRO A 30 -17.24 -1.54 -11.79
CA PRO A 30 -18.38 -0.66 -11.50
C PRO A 30 -19.59 -1.35 -10.82
N LYS A 31 -19.65 -2.68 -10.88
CA LYS A 31 -20.71 -3.47 -10.23
C LYS A 31 -20.07 -4.48 -9.30
N ALA A 32 -20.57 -4.57 -8.06
CA ALA A 32 -20.09 -5.52 -7.07
C ALA A 32 -20.09 -6.94 -7.65
N GLN A 33 -18.95 -7.62 -7.57
CA GLN A 33 -18.72 -8.97 -8.09
C GLN A 33 -18.92 -9.12 -9.62
N GLY A 34 -19.10 -8.01 -10.34
CA GLY A 34 -19.24 -7.96 -11.78
C GLY A 34 -17.89 -8.01 -12.52
N PRO A 35 -17.89 -7.97 -13.86
CA PRO A 35 -16.66 -7.90 -14.63
C PRO A 35 -15.87 -6.61 -14.32
N LEU A 36 -14.56 -6.66 -14.55
CA LEU A 36 -13.75 -5.44 -14.59
C LEU A 36 -14.16 -4.60 -15.80
N ASP A 37 -14.17 -3.29 -15.64
CA ASP A 37 -14.35 -2.35 -16.75
C ASP A 37 -13.19 -2.50 -17.75
N GLN A 38 -13.51 -2.78 -19.00
CA GLN A 38 -12.50 -3.11 -20.00
C GLN A 38 -11.65 -1.90 -20.38
N ALA A 39 -12.21 -0.70 -20.35
CA ALA A 39 -11.47 0.52 -20.69
C ALA A 39 -10.46 0.86 -19.57
N GLN A 40 -10.88 0.76 -18.31
CA GLN A 40 -9.99 0.93 -17.16
C GLN A 40 -8.91 -0.16 -17.10
N LEU A 41 -9.27 -1.41 -17.38
CA LEU A 41 -8.29 -2.49 -17.42
C LEU A 41 -7.26 -2.27 -18.54
N ALA A 42 -7.68 -1.77 -19.71
CA ALA A 42 -6.77 -1.44 -20.80
C ALA A 42 -5.81 -0.30 -20.41
N LEU A 43 -6.30 0.76 -19.76
CA LEU A 43 -5.47 1.85 -19.25
C LEU A 43 -4.45 1.35 -18.21
N LEU A 44 -4.87 0.47 -17.30
CA LEU A 44 -3.99 -0.12 -16.31
C LEU A 44 -2.92 -1.02 -16.95
N LYS A 45 -3.29 -1.83 -17.95
CA LYS A 45 -2.33 -2.62 -18.73
C LYS A 45 -1.32 -1.74 -19.47
N GLN A 46 -1.76 -0.62 -20.03
CA GLN A 46 -0.87 0.35 -20.67
C GLN A 46 0.10 0.98 -19.66
N ALA A 47 -0.37 1.30 -18.45
CA ALA A 47 0.49 1.79 -17.38
C ALA A 47 1.55 0.75 -16.97
N VAL A 48 1.17 -0.52 -16.82
CA VAL A 48 2.12 -1.63 -16.57
C VAL A 48 3.14 -1.74 -17.70
N ALA A 49 2.71 -1.66 -18.96
CA ALA A 49 3.61 -1.68 -20.10
C ALA A 49 4.60 -0.50 -20.10
N ASN A 50 4.14 0.70 -19.74
CA ASN A 50 5.00 1.88 -19.63
C ASN A 50 6.04 1.73 -18.50
N ALA A 51 5.64 1.22 -17.32
CA ALA A 51 6.56 0.95 -16.22
C ALA A 51 7.63 -0.07 -16.62
N LYS A 52 7.23 -1.17 -17.28
CA LYS A 52 8.16 -2.20 -17.78
C LYS A 52 9.14 -1.64 -18.81
N ALA A 53 8.67 -0.80 -19.73
CA ALA A 53 9.52 -0.13 -20.72
C ALA A 53 10.55 0.82 -20.06
N ALA A 54 10.27 1.30 -18.85
CA ALA A 54 11.18 2.10 -18.04
C ALA A 54 11.98 1.29 -17.01
N ASN A 55 11.91 -0.05 -17.06
CA ASN A 55 12.52 -0.97 -16.09
C ASN A 55 12.06 -0.74 -14.64
N GLN A 56 10.75 -0.47 -14.47
CA GLN A 56 10.12 -0.21 -13.18
C GLN A 56 9.09 -1.29 -12.83
N TYR A 57 8.94 -1.55 -11.53
CA TYR A 57 7.78 -2.23 -10.96
C TYR A 57 6.58 -1.28 -10.91
N LEU A 58 5.36 -1.83 -10.95
CA LEU A 58 4.13 -1.07 -10.76
C LEU A 58 3.28 -1.69 -9.65
N ILE A 59 3.02 -0.92 -8.60
CA ILE A 59 2.04 -1.26 -7.57
C ILE A 59 0.67 -0.81 -8.07
N ILE A 60 -0.26 -1.75 -8.20
CA ILE A 60 -1.68 -1.46 -8.37
C ILE A 60 -2.22 -1.18 -6.98
N ASP A 61 -2.47 0.08 -6.67
CA ASP A 61 -3.02 0.51 -5.39
C ASP A 61 -4.53 0.74 -5.53
N VAL A 62 -5.34 -0.11 -4.87
CA VAL A 62 -6.79 0.09 -4.79
C VAL A 62 -7.08 1.21 -3.78
N HIS A 63 -7.22 2.43 -4.28
CA HIS A 63 -7.17 3.66 -3.49
C HIS A 63 -8.51 4.05 -2.87
N ASN A 64 -9.00 3.20 -1.96
CA ASN A 64 -10.42 3.15 -1.60
C ASN A 64 -10.76 3.13 -0.12
N TYR A 65 -9.78 3.15 0.78
CA TYR A 65 -10.02 3.33 2.23
C TYR A 65 -10.96 2.28 2.85
N ALA A 66 -10.86 1.04 2.36
CA ALA A 66 -11.75 -0.08 2.68
C ALA A 66 -13.24 0.19 2.42
N LYS A 67 -13.55 1.02 1.42
CA LYS A 67 -14.91 1.38 1.01
C LYS A 67 -15.14 1.20 -0.49
N TYR A 68 -16.37 0.87 -0.84
CA TYR A 68 -16.85 0.80 -2.23
C TYR A 68 -18.18 1.54 -2.33
N TYR A 69 -18.23 2.59 -3.16
CA TYR A 69 -19.31 3.57 -3.19
C TYR A 69 -19.66 4.11 -1.78
N GLY A 70 -18.61 4.41 -1.00
CA GLY A 70 -18.71 4.91 0.38
C GLY A 70 -19.11 3.86 1.43
N GLN A 71 -19.44 2.63 1.02
CA GLN A 71 -19.86 1.56 1.92
C GLN A 71 -18.66 0.72 2.37
N LYS A 72 -18.52 0.53 3.67
CA LYS A 72 -17.39 -0.18 4.30
C LYS A 72 -17.38 -1.68 4.00
N ILE A 73 -16.21 -2.24 3.74
CA ILE A 73 -16.00 -3.70 3.66
C ILE A 73 -16.44 -4.38 4.96
N GLY A 74 -17.12 -5.52 4.83
CA GLY A 74 -17.71 -6.25 5.96
C GLY A 74 -19.13 -5.80 6.33
N SER A 75 -19.61 -4.69 5.76
CA SER A 75 -21.03 -4.31 5.87
C SER A 75 -21.93 -5.25 5.04
N LYS A 76 -23.25 -5.19 5.28
CA LYS A 76 -24.24 -5.92 4.47
C LYS A 76 -24.17 -5.54 2.98
N ARG A 77 -23.82 -4.29 2.66
CA ARG A 77 -23.75 -3.78 1.27
C ARG A 77 -22.44 -4.15 0.56
N VAL A 78 -21.34 -4.23 1.31
CA VAL A 78 -20.02 -4.60 0.78
C VAL A 78 -19.45 -5.74 1.64
N PRO A 79 -19.97 -6.97 1.50
CA PRO A 79 -19.40 -8.12 2.18
C PRO A 79 -17.97 -8.39 1.69
N VAL A 80 -17.14 -9.05 2.51
CA VAL A 80 -15.73 -9.36 2.18
C VAL A 80 -15.58 -10.02 0.80
N ARG A 81 -16.52 -10.89 0.40
CA ARG A 81 -16.52 -11.53 -0.93
C ARG A 81 -16.53 -10.55 -2.11
N THR A 82 -17.05 -9.33 -1.92
CA THR A 82 -17.04 -8.30 -2.95
C THR A 82 -15.61 -7.79 -3.18
N PHE A 83 -14.85 -7.61 -2.10
CA PHE A 83 -13.43 -7.22 -2.17
C PHE A 83 -12.55 -8.34 -2.71
N THR A 84 -12.77 -9.59 -2.28
CA THR A 84 -11.97 -10.71 -2.78
C THR A 84 -12.22 -11.00 -4.26
N ASP A 85 -13.45 -10.78 -4.77
CA ASP A 85 -13.71 -10.92 -6.21
C ASP A 85 -12.97 -9.88 -7.07
N LEU A 86 -12.85 -8.62 -6.61
CA LEU A 86 -12.00 -7.63 -7.28
C LEU A 86 -10.56 -8.17 -7.43
N TRP A 87 -9.97 -8.59 -6.31
CA TRP A 87 -8.60 -9.06 -6.28
C TRP A 87 -8.38 -10.35 -7.06
N ARG A 88 -9.34 -11.29 -7.04
CA ARG A 88 -9.31 -12.48 -7.89
C ARG A 88 -9.24 -12.10 -9.37
N ARG A 89 -10.02 -11.11 -9.81
CA ARG A 89 -10.06 -10.68 -11.22
C ARG A 89 -8.79 -9.93 -11.62
N LEU A 90 -8.28 -9.04 -10.78
CA LEU A 90 -7.00 -8.36 -11.00
C LEU A 90 -5.85 -9.38 -11.03
N ALA A 91 -5.83 -10.33 -10.10
CA ALA A 91 -4.85 -11.41 -10.08
C ALA A 91 -4.90 -12.24 -11.37
N ILE A 92 -6.08 -12.64 -11.86
CA ILE A 92 -6.20 -13.34 -13.15
C ILE A 92 -5.63 -12.50 -14.31
N ALA A 93 -5.83 -11.18 -14.29
CA ALA A 93 -5.35 -10.29 -15.35
C ALA A 93 -3.82 -10.10 -15.35
N PHE A 94 -3.16 -10.24 -14.19
CA PHE A 94 -1.74 -9.90 -13.99
C PHE A 94 -0.86 -11.03 -13.40
N LYS A 95 -1.40 -12.23 -13.18
CA LYS A 95 -0.70 -13.35 -12.51
C LYS A 95 0.62 -13.79 -13.14
N SER A 96 0.81 -13.48 -14.42
CA SER A 96 2.01 -13.83 -15.20
C SER A 96 3.00 -12.67 -15.32
N ASP A 97 2.76 -11.53 -14.66
CA ASP A 97 3.61 -10.35 -14.77
C ASP A 97 4.30 -10.01 -13.44
N ASN A 98 5.56 -10.43 -13.31
CA ASN A 98 6.37 -10.18 -12.11
C ASN A 98 6.72 -8.70 -11.87
N ALA A 99 6.48 -7.81 -12.85
CA ALA A 99 6.63 -6.37 -12.63
C ALA A 99 5.46 -5.78 -11.81
N VAL A 100 4.33 -6.50 -11.72
CA VAL A 100 3.14 -6.04 -11.03
C VAL A 100 3.15 -6.47 -9.56
N ILE A 101 2.89 -5.50 -8.69
CA ILE A 101 2.73 -5.66 -7.25
C ILE A 101 1.28 -5.33 -6.88
N PHE A 102 0.68 -6.10 -5.98
CA PHE A 102 -0.71 -5.93 -5.56
C PHE A 102 -0.78 -5.16 -4.24
N GLY A 103 -1.10 -3.86 -4.29
CA GLY A 103 -1.37 -3.03 -3.11
C GLY A 103 -2.84 -3.14 -2.71
N LEU A 104 -3.12 -3.95 -1.68
CA LEU A 104 -4.47 -4.46 -1.42
C LEU A 104 -5.53 -3.36 -1.26
N MET A 105 -5.18 -2.30 -0.55
CA MET A 105 -6.10 -1.20 -0.24
C MET A 105 -5.30 -0.01 0.28
N ASN A 106 -5.60 1.19 -0.19
CA ASN A 106 -5.10 2.40 0.44
C ASN A 106 -5.78 2.64 1.78
N GLU A 107 -5.00 2.85 2.84
CA GLU A 107 -5.43 3.39 4.14
C GLU A 107 -6.81 2.94 4.65
N PRO A 108 -7.03 1.63 4.91
CA PRO A 108 -8.25 1.19 5.59
C PRO A 108 -8.47 1.97 6.89
N TYR A 109 -9.62 2.65 7.00
CA TYR A 109 -10.03 3.37 8.21
C TYR A 109 -11.52 3.15 8.48
N ASP A 110 -11.95 3.44 9.72
CA ASP A 110 -13.32 3.17 10.20
C ASP A 110 -13.72 1.68 10.11
N ILE A 111 -12.74 0.78 9.97
CA ILE A 111 -12.86 -0.68 10.10
C ILE A 111 -11.96 -1.12 11.26
N SER A 112 -12.40 -2.07 12.09
CA SER A 112 -11.55 -2.52 13.19
C SER A 112 -10.32 -3.27 12.65
N PRO A 113 -9.15 -3.21 13.33
CA PRO A 113 -7.96 -3.94 12.89
C PRO A 113 -8.20 -5.43 12.63
N GLU A 114 -8.97 -6.12 13.47
CA GLU A 114 -9.30 -7.54 13.25
C GLU A 114 -10.24 -7.76 12.06
N GLY A 115 -11.27 -6.92 11.93
CA GLY A 115 -12.18 -6.99 10.79
C GLY A 115 -11.47 -6.74 9.46
N TRP A 116 -10.50 -5.83 9.46
CA TRP A 116 -9.62 -5.60 8.32
C TRP A 116 -8.67 -6.77 8.07
N ALA A 117 -7.99 -7.29 9.09
CA ALA A 117 -7.07 -8.42 8.95
C ALA A 117 -7.78 -9.66 8.36
N ALA A 118 -9.02 -9.93 8.75
CA ALA A 118 -9.84 -11.00 8.17
C ALA A 118 -10.13 -10.76 6.66
N ALA A 119 -10.46 -9.52 6.28
CA ALA A 119 -10.69 -9.17 4.88
C ALA A 119 -9.41 -9.24 4.04
N ALA A 120 -8.28 -8.79 4.60
CA ALA A 120 -6.97 -8.87 3.98
C ALA A 120 -6.54 -10.34 3.76
N GLN A 121 -6.67 -11.20 4.78
CA GLN A 121 -6.37 -12.63 4.65
C GLN A 121 -7.20 -13.29 3.54
N ALA A 122 -8.52 -13.04 3.53
CA ALA A 122 -9.39 -13.58 2.50
C ALA A 122 -9.01 -13.11 1.09
N SER A 123 -8.50 -11.88 0.95
CA SER A 123 -8.01 -11.37 -0.34
C SER A 123 -6.69 -12.02 -0.77
N ILE A 124 -5.75 -12.24 0.16
CA ILE A 124 -4.50 -12.98 -0.09
C ILE A 124 -4.84 -14.39 -0.58
N ASP A 125 -5.69 -15.11 0.14
CA ASP A 125 -6.09 -16.47 -0.20
C ASP A 125 -6.76 -16.51 -1.59
N SER A 126 -7.64 -15.55 -1.87
CA SER A 126 -8.32 -15.44 -3.17
C SER A 126 -7.35 -15.15 -4.32
N ILE A 127 -6.35 -14.29 -4.11
CA ILE A 127 -5.28 -14.03 -5.08
C ILE A 127 -4.47 -15.30 -5.33
N ARG A 128 -4.01 -15.98 -4.27
CA ARG A 128 -3.18 -17.18 -4.40
C ARG A 128 -3.94 -18.34 -5.05
N ALA A 129 -5.24 -18.46 -4.81
CA ALA A 129 -6.08 -19.45 -5.49
C ALA A 129 -6.13 -19.30 -7.02
N THR A 130 -5.76 -18.13 -7.57
CA THR A 130 -5.65 -17.94 -9.04
C THR A 130 -4.35 -18.45 -9.65
N GLY A 131 -3.39 -18.85 -8.81
CA GLY A 131 -2.01 -19.17 -9.19
C GLY A 131 -1.10 -17.93 -9.30
N ALA A 132 -1.56 -16.74 -8.94
CA ALA A 132 -0.74 -15.53 -8.95
C ALA A 132 0.39 -15.61 -7.93
N THR A 133 1.62 -15.35 -8.39
CA THR A 133 2.83 -15.35 -7.54
C THR A 133 3.36 -13.95 -7.26
N ASN A 134 2.63 -12.89 -7.63
CA ASN A 134 3.02 -11.49 -7.42
C ASN A 134 3.28 -11.16 -5.94
N LEU A 135 4.08 -10.13 -5.69
CA LEU A 135 4.20 -9.53 -4.35
C LEU A 135 2.85 -8.90 -3.95
N ILE A 136 2.43 -9.12 -2.71
CA ILE A 136 1.24 -8.48 -2.13
C ILE A 136 1.68 -7.51 -1.03
N LEU A 137 1.22 -6.26 -1.09
CA LEU A 137 1.38 -5.27 -0.04
C LEU A 137 0.09 -5.22 0.79
N VAL A 138 0.22 -5.47 2.10
CA VAL A 138 -0.89 -5.66 3.03
C VAL A 138 -0.90 -4.51 4.04
N PRO A 139 -1.81 -3.53 3.94
CA PRO A 139 -1.90 -2.47 4.92
C PRO A 139 -2.51 -2.98 6.23
N GLY A 140 -2.41 -2.21 7.31
CA GLY A 140 -3.27 -2.29 8.48
C GLY A 140 -4.54 -1.44 8.35
N ALA A 141 -5.35 -1.43 9.41
CA ALA A 141 -6.40 -0.42 9.60
C ALA A 141 -5.81 0.90 10.13
N LEU A 142 -6.65 1.84 10.58
CA LEU A 142 -6.21 3.12 11.17
C LEU A 142 -5.24 3.89 10.25
N TRP A 143 -5.61 3.99 8.96
CA TRP A 143 -4.80 4.63 7.91
C TRP A 143 -3.44 3.97 7.68
N SER A 144 -3.22 2.76 8.20
CA SER A 144 -1.95 2.05 8.13
C SER A 144 -0.73 2.87 8.56
N GLY A 145 -0.90 3.78 9.52
CA GLY A 145 0.21 4.61 10.01
C GLY A 145 1.27 3.78 10.74
N ALA A 146 2.55 3.95 10.37
CA ALA A 146 3.64 3.29 11.09
C ALA A 146 3.71 3.73 12.56
N HIS A 147 3.55 5.04 12.82
CA HIS A 147 3.53 5.62 14.16
C HIS A 147 2.42 5.09 15.07
N SER A 148 1.30 4.65 14.48
CA SER A 148 0.08 4.22 15.20
C SER A 148 -0.12 2.71 15.16
N TRP A 149 0.89 1.93 14.76
CA TRP A 149 0.76 0.48 14.59
C TRP A 149 0.25 -0.26 15.85
N TYR A 150 0.59 0.27 17.03
CA TYR A 150 0.17 -0.24 18.33
C TYR A 150 -1.06 0.46 18.92
N SER A 151 -1.54 1.55 18.30
CA SER A 151 -2.74 2.26 18.75
C SER A 151 -3.96 1.34 18.69
N THR A 152 -4.89 1.53 19.62
CA THR A 152 -6.05 0.66 19.77
C THR A 152 -7.36 1.37 19.45
N VAL A 153 -8.28 0.64 18.81
CA VAL A 153 -9.70 0.99 18.72
C VAL A 153 -10.50 -0.16 19.28
N ALA A 154 -11.30 0.09 20.32
CA ALA A 154 -12.02 -0.93 21.08
C ALA A 154 -11.11 -2.09 21.54
N GLY A 155 -9.88 -1.78 21.95
CA GLY A 155 -8.89 -2.76 22.43
C GLY A 155 -8.09 -3.48 21.33
N GLN A 156 -8.39 -3.25 20.05
CA GLN A 156 -7.73 -3.92 18.92
C GLN A 156 -6.67 -3.00 18.28
N SER A 157 -5.48 -3.52 18.00
CA SER A 157 -4.41 -2.83 17.25
C SER A 157 -3.98 -3.59 16.00
N ASN A 158 -3.37 -2.88 15.05
CA ASN A 158 -2.76 -3.52 13.87
C ASN A 158 -1.65 -4.50 14.28
N ALA A 159 -0.85 -4.14 15.29
CA ALA A 159 0.23 -4.99 15.81
C ALA A 159 -0.24 -6.38 16.24
N VAL A 160 -1.45 -6.51 16.79
CA VAL A 160 -2.04 -7.80 17.17
C VAL A 160 -2.76 -8.42 15.98
N ALA A 161 -3.65 -7.67 15.32
CA ALA A 161 -4.51 -8.21 14.27
C ALA A 161 -3.73 -8.74 13.06
N LEU A 162 -2.63 -8.08 12.67
CA LEU A 162 -1.83 -8.47 11.50
C LEU A 162 -0.65 -9.40 11.83
N ALA A 163 -0.41 -9.73 13.10
CA ALA A 163 0.65 -10.68 13.48
C ALA A 163 0.44 -12.05 12.80
N ASN A 164 -0.81 -12.48 12.69
CA ASN A 164 -1.20 -13.78 12.15
C ASN A 164 -1.53 -13.79 10.65
N ILE A 165 -1.38 -12.67 9.93
CA ILE A 165 -1.50 -12.68 8.45
C ILE A 165 -0.46 -13.65 7.88
N ARG A 166 -0.91 -14.51 6.97
CA ARG A 166 -0.08 -15.48 6.24
C ARG A 166 -0.35 -15.41 4.75
N ASP A 167 0.69 -15.71 3.99
CA ASP A 167 0.63 -15.93 2.56
C ASP A 167 1.19 -17.33 2.29
N PRO A 168 0.44 -18.25 1.64
CA PRO A 168 0.94 -19.57 1.27
C PRO A 168 2.26 -19.56 0.48
N LEU A 169 2.56 -18.47 -0.25
CA LEU A 169 3.81 -18.32 -0.99
C LEU A 169 4.88 -17.51 -0.25
N ASN A 170 4.57 -17.02 0.95
CA ASN A 170 5.43 -16.14 1.74
C ASN A 170 6.00 -14.96 0.93
N ARG A 171 5.21 -14.39 0.01
CA ARG A 171 5.62 -13.31 -0.90
C ARG A 171 4.71 -12.09 -0.71
N TYR A 172 4.77 -11.56 0.50
CA TYR A 172 4.06 -10.34 0.90
C TYR A 172 4.95 -9.41 1.74
N ALA A 173 4.50 -8.18 1.93
CA ALA A 173 5.04 -7.23 2.90
C ALA A 173 3.89 -6.43 3.53
N ILE A 174 4.11 -5.91 4.74
CA ILE A 174 3.16 -5.02 5.40
C ILE A 174 3.37 -3.60 4.87
N GLU A 175 2.33 -3.00 4.32
CA GLU A 175 2.34 -1.61 3.81
C GLU A 175 2.01 -0.66 4.94
N VAL A 176 2.85 0.35 5.17
CA VAL A 176 2.53 1.43 6.11
C VAL A 176 2.79 2.78 5.48
N HIS A 177 2.12 3.80 5.98
CA HIS A 177 2.30 5.20 5.58
C HIS A 177 2.90 6.00 6.73
N GLN A 178 3.64 7.06 6.41
CA GLN A 178 4.16 7.97 7.42
C GLN A 178 4.35 9.40 6.90
N TYR A 179 3.57 10.32 7.44
CA TYR A 179 3.80 11.76 7.30
C TYR A 179 4.44 12.35 8.55
N LEU A 180 5.05 13.54 8.40
CA LEU A 180 5.99 14.10 9.39
C LEU A 180 5.44 15.33 10.14
N ASP A 181 4.23 15.78 9.81
CA ASP A 181 3.51 16.83 10.51
C ASP A 181 2.94 16.36 11.86
N THR A 182 2.41 17.28 12.66
CA THR A 182 2.09 17.06 14.08
C THR A 182 1.25 15.81 14.34
N ASP A 183 0.22 15.58 13.53
CA ASP A 183 -0.72 14.46 13.67
C ASP A 183 -0.42 13.29 12.70
N SER A 184 0.67 13.38 11.91
CA SER A 184 1.04 12.41 10.88
C SER A 184 0.02 12.26 9.74
N SER A 185 -0.82 13.27 9.49
CA SER A 185 -1.83 13.25 8.44
C SER A 185 -1.30 13.65 7.06
N GLY A 186 -0.17 14.36 7.00
CA GLY A 186 0.36 14.91 5.75
C GLY A 186 -0.41 16.13 5.25
N THR A 187 -1.23 16.75 6.09
CA THR A 187 -2.07 17.91 5.72
C THR A 187 -1.36 19.25 5.94
N SER A 188 -0.27 19.25 6.70
CA SER A 188 0.51 20.45 7.01
C SER A 188 1.92 20.41 6.41
N ALA A 189 2.43 21.58 6.01
CA ALA A 189 3.77 21.72 5.41
C ALA A 189 4.94 21.66 6.43
N GLY A 190 4.67 21.40 7.71
CA GLY A 190 5.68 21.34 8.75
C GLY A 190 6.14 19.91 9.03
N CYS A 191 7.41 19.75 9.40
CA CYS A 191 7.89 18.51 10.04
C CYS A 191 8.16 18.80 11.51
N VAL A 192 7.68 17.94 12.42
CA VAL A 192 7.76 18.18 13.88
C VAL A 192 9.19 18.39 14.36
N SER A 193 10.13 17.62 13.81
CA SER A 193 11.56 17.74 14.13
C SER A 193 12.41 17.25 12.96
N ARG A 194 13.73 17.44 13.06
CA ARG A 194 14.71 16.92 12.08
C ARG A 194 14.88 15.40 12.12
N THR A 195 14.28 14.72 13.09
CA THR A 195 14.46 13.28 13.35
C THR A 195 13.14 12.49 13.36
N ILE A 196 12.01 13.19 13.24
CA ILE A 196 10.68 12.63 13.49
C ILE A 196 10.35 11.43 12.60
N GLY A 197 10.85 11.38 11.36
CA GLY A 197 10.61 10.27 10.45
C GLY A 197 11.14 8.94 11.01
N ALA A 198 12.44 8.88 11.32
CA ALA A 198 13.06 7.68 11.89
C ALA A 198 12.46 7.29 13.26
N GLU A 199 12.07 8.27 14.08
CA GLU A 199 11.39 8.02 15.36
C GLU A 199 10.04 7.32 15.18
N ARG A 200 9.21 7.81 14.25
CA ARG A 200 7.88 7.25 13.97
C ARG A 200 7.92 5.87 13.32
N LEU A 201 8.99 5.53 12.60
CA LEU A 201 9.17 4.19 12.02
C LEU A 201 9.72 3.15 13.01
N ARG A 202 10.30 3.58 14.15
CA ARG A 202 11.12 2.70 15.01
C ARG A 202 10.34 1.54 15.62
N SER A 203 9.18 1.82 16.21
CA SER A 203 8.36 0.80 16.87
C SER A 203 7.83 -0.23 15.86
N PHE A 204 7.33 0.24 14.71
CA PHE A 204 6.89 -0.64 13.63
C PHE A 204 8.03 -1.50 13.06
N THR A 205 9.22 -0.93 12.89
CA THR A 205 10.41 -1.68 12.43
C THR A 205 10.79 -2.78 13.43
N GLY A 206 10.71 -2.50 14.74
CA GLY A 206 10.88 -3.50 15.78
C GLY A 206 9.83 -4.61 15.71
N TRP A 207 8.56 -4.25 15.44
CA TRP A 207 7.48 -5.21 15.25
C TRP A 207 7.72 -6.12 14.04
N LEU A 208 8.15 -5.58 12.90
CA LEU A 208 8.47 -6.38 11.71
C LEU A 208 9.50 -7.48 12.02
N ARG A 209 10.60 -7.11 12.70
CA ARG A 209 11.63 -8.08 13.11
C ARG A 209 11.07 -9.14 14.05
N ALA A 210 10.35 -8.72 15.09
CA ALA A 210 9.79 -9.64 16.08
C ALA A 210 8.79 -10.62 15.46
N GLN A 211 8.09 -10.22 14.39
CA GLN A 211 7.12 -11.06 13.68
C GLN A 211 7.71 -11.82 12.48
N GLY A 212 9.00 -11.62 12.15
CA GLY A 212 9.63 -12.20 10.96
C GLY A 212 8.97 -11.73 9.65
N LYS A 213 8.51 -10.47 9.60
CA LYS A 213 7.81 -9.89 8.45
C LYS A 213 8.66 -8.80 7.78
N ARG A 214 8.29 -8.47 6.55
CA ARG A 214 8.88 -7.37 5.76
C ARG A 214 7.90 -6.20 5.67
N GLY A 215 8.41 -4.99 5.56
CA GLY A 215 7.65 -3.74 5.46
C GLY A 215 7.92 -2.99 4.17
N PHE A 216 6.93 -2.24 3.70
CA PHE A 216 7.03 -1.31 2.58
C PHE A 216 6.42 0.03 3.01
N LEU A 217 7.14 1.13 2.82
CA LEU A 217 6.63 2.48 3.14
C LEU A 217 5.85 3.02 1.92
N GLY A 218 4.55 2.72 1.87
CA GLY A 218 3.68 2.98 0.71
C GLY A 218 3.49 4.47 0.41
N GLU A 219 3.45 5.30 1.44
CA GLU A 219 3.38 6.75 1.32
C GLU A 219 4.20 7.43 2.41
N PHE A 220 4.88 8.50 2.00
CA PHE A 220 5.47 9.51 2.87
C PHE A 220 5.69 10.78 2.06
N GLY A 221 5.66 11.93 2.72
CA GLY A 221 5.86 13.23 2.08
C GLY A 221 6.42 14.22 3.08
N THR A 222 7.22 15.16 2.57
CA THR A 222 7.80 16.26 3.36
C THR A 222 7.80 17.55 2.54
N ALA A 223 7.69 18.70 3.19
CA ALA A 223 7.76 19.98 2.52
C ALA A 223 9.21 20.42 2.24
N ASN A 224 9.39 21.38 1.34
CA ASN A 224 10.71 21.92 1.01
C ASN A 224 11.17 22.98 2.02
N ASN A 225 11.67 22.53 3.17
CA ASN A 225 12.33 23.38 4.17
C ASN A 225 13.41 22.58 4.92
N ALA A 226 14.36 23.28 5.55
CA ALA A 226 15.55 22.66 6.16
C ALA A 226 15.23 21.58 7.21
N THR A 227 14.19 21.78 8.03
CA THR A 227 13.77 20.78 9.03
C THR A 227 13.25 19.52 8.35
N CYS A 228 12.39 19.68 7.36
CA CYS A 228 11.81 18.58 6.61
C CYS A 228 12.84 17.83 5.75
N THR A 229 13.77 18.55 5.10
CA THR A 229 14.87 17.91 4.35
C THR A 229 15.73 17.03 5.26
N ALA A 230 16.10 17.53 6.45
CA ALA A 230 16.87 16.73 7.41
C ALA A 230 16.07 15.51 7.90
N ALA A 231 14.77 15.65 8.14
CA ALA A 231 13.91 14.55 8.55
C ALA A 231 13.72 13.49 7.46
N LEU A 232 13.63 13.93 6.20
CA LEU A 232 13.59 13.07 5.03
C LEU A 232 14.88 12.26 4.89
N ASP A 233 16.04 12.91 4.92
CA ASP A 233 17.36 12.25 4.84
C ASP A 233 17.52 11.22 5.96
N GLY A 234 17.18 11.60 7.19
CA GLY A 234 17.24 10.69 8.34
C GLY A 234 16.30 9.50 8.23
N MET A 235 15.10 9.69 7.68
CA MET A 235 14.12 8.62 7.48
C MET A 235 14.56 7.65 6.36
N LEU A 236 15.04 8.16 5.23
CA LEU A 236 15.54 7.31 4.14
C LEU A 236 16.78 6.53 4.58
N GLY A 237 17.75 7.18 5.24
CA GLY A 237 18.91 6.49 5.81
C GLY A 237 18.54 5.46 6.88
N TYR A 238 17.46 5.71 7.65
CA TYR A 238 16.92 4.72 8.59
C TYR A 238 16.37 3.50 7.86
N LEU A 239 15.59 3.66 6.78
CA LEU A 239 15.11 2.53 5.98
C LEU A 239 16.26 1.70 5.41
N GLU A 240 17.30 2.36 4.86
CA GLU A 240 18.50 1.70 4.33
C GLU A 240 19.27 0.91 5.39
N THR A 241 19.44 1.48 6.58
CA THR A 241 20.12 0.80 7.70
C THR A 241 19.29 -0.38 8.24
N ASN A 242 17.98 -0.41 8.00
CA ASN A 242 17.04 -1.44 8.44
C ASN A 242 16.49 -2.27 7.25
N HIS A 243 17.30 -2.44 6.19
CA HIS A 243 16.94 -3.17 4.97
C HIS A 243 16.70 -4.67 5.16
N ASP A 244 17.05 -5.23 6.33
CA ASP A 244 16.70 -6.60 6.71
C ASP A 244 15.18 -6.82 6.77
N VAL A 245 14.42 -5.76 7.09
CA VAL A 245 12.94 -5.81 7.13
C VAL A 245 12.27 -4.84 6.17
N TRP A 246 12.91 -3.74 5.77
CA TRP A 246 12.32 -2.81 4.80
C TRP A 246 12.69 -3.16 3.36
N ILE A 247 11.69 -3.39 2.52
CA ILE A 247 11.90 -3.80 1.11
C ILE A 247 11.76 -2.66 0.10
N GLY A 248 11.35 -1.46 0.53
CA GLY A 248 11.21 -0.30 -0.34
C GLY A 248 10.24 0.74 0.19
N TRP A 249 10.06 1.78 -0.62
CA TRP A 249 9.24 2.94 -0.32
C TRP A 249 8.75 3.63 -1.60
N THR A 250 7.65 4.39 -1.52
CA THR A 250 7.16 5.29 -2.59
C THR A 250 6.76 6.65 -2.02
N PHE A 251 7.34 7.72 -2.57
CA PHE A 251 7.05 9.09 -2.14
C PHE A 251 5.65 9.54 -2.59
N TRP A 252 4.93 10.24 -1.72
CA TRP A 252 3.65 10.87 -2.03
C TRP A 252 3.83 12.40 -2.18
N ALA A 253 3.69 12.97 -3.37
CA ALA A 253 3.42 12.34 -4.66
C ALA A 253 4.08 13.13 -5.80
N ALA A 254 3.74 12.77 -7.04
CA ALA A 254 4.06 13.53 -8.23
C ALA A 254 2.89 13.52 -9.22
N GLY A 255 3.06 14.22 -10.35
CA GLY A 255 2.11 14.23 -11.47
C GLY A 255 1.11 15.38 -11.46
#